data_AF-A0A8J8AW37-F1
#
_entry.id   AF-A0A8J8AW37-F1
#
_cell.length_a   1.000
_cell.length_b   1.000
_cell.length_c   1.000
_cell.angle_alpha   90.00
_cell.angle_beta   90.00
_cell.angle_gamma   90.00
#
_symmetry.space_group_name_H-M   'P 1'
#
loop_
_entity.id
_entity.type
_entity.pdbx_description
1 polymer ?
#
loop_
_entity_poly.entity_id
_entity_poly.type
_entity_poly.pdbx_seq_one_letter_code
_entity_poly.pdbx_strand_id
1 'polypeptide(L)'
;MSQATDGQVSAQAAANPTNGHGIAMGTQVMTLDGALPVEYLSPGDRILTRGGTRRLAAIEVAVIHNAALIRICASTLGHDKPADDLLVSPDQPIWIRDWRAKALFGSDTAMIAAKRLADGQYIHGVCLPEARLYRLRFEQPCVIYAGNLELACEAEVAFTA
;
A
#
# COMPACT_ATOMS: atom_id res chain seq x y z
N MET A 1 -36.52 -6.04 21.04
CA MET A 1 -36.07 -4.80 20.36
C MET A 1 -35.37 -3.99 21.44
N SER A 2 -34.08 -3.66 21.42
CA SER A 2 -33.07 -3.56 20.37
C SER A 2 -31.71 -3.82 21.05
N GLN A 3 -30.90 -4.73 20.51
CA GLN A 3 -29.49 -4.88 20.88
C GLN A 3 -28.71 -4.03 19.89
N ALA A 4 -28.17 -2.89 20.34
CA ALA A 4 -27.19 -2.12 19.60
C ALA A 4 -25.83 -2.70 19.95
N THR A 5 -25.22 -3.42 19.00
CA THR A 5 -23.86 -3.93 19.10
C THR A 5 -22.92 -2.75 18.84
N ASP A 6 -22.37 -2.18 19.91
CA ASP A 6 -21.26 -1.22 19.81
C ASP A 6 -20.02 -1.97 19.33
N GLY A 7 -19.71 -1.79 18.03
CA GLY A 7 -18.49 -2.27 17.41
C GLY A 7 -17.29 -1.55 18.01
N GLN A 8 -16.60 -2.22 18.93
CA GLN A 8 -15.34 -1.76 19.48
C GLN A 8 -14.25 -1.79 18.39
N VAL A 9 -14.02 -0.64 17.77
CA VAL A 9 -12.81 -0.37 16.98
C VAL A 9 -11.66 -0.22 17.98
N SER A 10 -10.84 -1.26 18.14
CA SER A 10 -9.67 -1.23 19.01
C SER A 10 -8.58 -0.38 18.35
N ALA A 11 -8.55 0.92 18.68
CA ALA A 11 -7.43 1.80 18.38
C ALA A 11 -6.37 1.61 19.47
N GLN A 12 -5.33 0.79 19.21
CA GLN A 12 -4.21 0.68 20.15
C GLN A 12 -2.84 0.67 19.45
N ALA A 13 -1.99 1.54 19.99
CA ALA A 13 -0.54 1.69 19.88
C ALA A 13 0.02 2.31 18.58
N ALA A 14 0.53 3.54 18.74
CA ALA A 14 1.32 4.26 17.74
C ALA A 14 2.53 3.43 17.28
N ALA A 15 2.38 2.73 16.16
CA ALA A 15 3.49 2.12 15.46
C ALA A 15 4.42 3.25 14.97
N ASN A 16 5.71 3.16 15.33
CA ASN A 16 6.79 4.05 14.89
C ASN A 16 6.53 4.63 13.48
N PRO A 17 6.37 5.96 13.33
CA PRO A 17 5.87 6.56 12.09
C PRO A 17 6.87 6.61 10.92
N THR A 18 8.01 5.90 10.98
CA THR A 18 9.14 6.18 10.07
C THR A 18 9.78 4.99 9.36
N ASN A 19 9.25 3.75 9.47
CA ASN A 19 9.94 2.58 8.86
C ASN A 19 9.02 1.50 8.28
N GLY A 20 7.81 1.84 7.80
CA GLY A 20 6.83 0.85 7.34
C GLY A 20 6.29 1.13 5.96
N HIS A 21 5.93 0.06 5.25
CA HIS A 21 5.09 0.10 4.04
C HIS A 21 3.77 0.83 4.33
N GLY A 22 3.10 1.36 3.31
CA GLY A 22 1.86 2.07 3.52
C GLY A 22 1.33 2.72 2.25
N ILE A 23 0.03 2.59 2.03
CA ILE A 23 -0.72 3.20 0.94
C ILE A 23 -1.72 4.21 1.50
N ALA A 24 -1.87 5.35 0.83
CA ALA A 24 -2.75 6.40 1.30
C ALA A 24 -4.23 6.05 1.12
N MET A 25 -5.06 6.66 1.97
CA MET A 25 -6.53 6.67 1.81
C MET A 25 -6.95 6.96 0.35
N GLY A 26 -8.02 6.32 -0.10
CA GLY A 26 -8.57 6.44 -1.45
C GLY A 26 -7.93 5.51 -2.48
N THR A 27 -6.78 4.89 -2.15
CA THR A 27 -6.11 3.93 -3.03
C THR A 27 -7.01 2.74 -3.30
N GLN A 28 -7.33 2.50 -4.57
CA GLN A 28 -8.13 1.34 -5.00
C GLN A 28 -7.30 0.06 -4.90
N VAL A 29 -7.75 -0.91 -4.11
CA VAL A 29 -7.16 -2.24 -3.97
C VAL A 29 -8.05 -3.25 -4.67
N MET A 30 -7.45 -4.11 -5.50
CA MET A 30 -8.21 -5.15 -6.20
C MET A 30 -8.58 -6.27 -5.25
N THR A 31 -9.87 -6.52 -5.11
CA THR A 31 -10.44 -7.63 -4.34
C THR A 31 -11.08 -8.64 -5.27
N LEU A 32 -11.54 -9.77 -4.74
CA LEU A 32 -12.29 -10.76 -5.51
C LEU A 32 -13.62 -10.20 -6.05
N ASP A 33 -14.21 -9.22 -5.36
CA ASP A 33 -15.52 -8.62 -5.69
C ASP A 33 -15.39 -7.29 -6.46
N GLY A 34 -14.17 -6.92 -6.85
CA GLY A 34 -13.86 -5.68 -7.56
C GLY A 34 -12.87 -4.78 -6.82
N ALA A 35 -12.60 -3.60 -7.39
CA ALA A 35 -11.74 -2.62 -6.74
C ALA A 35 -12.48 -1.91 -5.60
N LEU A 36 -11.84 -1.83 -4.43
CA LEU A 36 -12.35 -1.10 -3.27
C LEU A 36 -11.28 -0.10 -2.76
N PRO A 37 -11.67 1.10 -2.32
CA PRO A 37 -10.76 1.98 -1.60
C PRO A 37 -10.23 1.28 -0.34
N VAL A 38 -8.94 1.47 -0.06
CA VAL A 38 -8.25 0.77 1.04
C VAL A 38 -8.92 0.95 2.40
N GLU A 39 -9.53 2.09 2.66
CA GLU A 39 -10.25 2.42 3.89
C GLU A 39 -11.54 1.62 4.11
N TYR A 40 -12.06 0.94 3.08
CA TYR A 40 -13.23 0.06 3.18
C TYR A 40 -12.85 -1.41 3.40
N LEU A 41 -11.58 -1.76 3.29
CA LEU A 41 -11.14 -3.13 3.52
C LEU A 41 -11.24 -3.49 5.00
N SER A 42 -11.50 -4.77 5.26
CA SER A 42 -11.54 -5.36 6.60
C SER A 42 -10.73 -6.66 6.65
N PRO A 43 -10.16 -7.02 7.82
CA PRO A 43 -9.61 -8.35 8.03
C PRO A 43 -10.60 -9.45 7.62
N GLY A 44 -10.11 -10.44 6.88
CA GLY A 44 -10.89 -11.52 6.29
C GLY A 44 -11.23 -11.33 4.81
N ASP A 45 -11.14 -10.10 4.29
CA ASP A 45 -11.40 -9.77 2.88
C ASP A 45 -10.46 -10.52 1.94
N ARG A 46 -10.98 -10.85 0.75
CA ARG A 46 -10.26 -11.59 -0.27
C ARG A 46 -9.60 -10.63 -1.26
N ILE A 47 -8.30 -10.42 -1.09
CA ILE A 47 -7.49 -9.51 -1.91
C ILE A 47 -6.87 -10.29 -3.07
N LEU A 48 -6.92 -9.71 -4.26
CA LEU A 48 -6.27 -10.27 -5.44
C LEU A 48 -4.76 -9.96 -5.37
N THR A 49 -3.95 -11.00 -5.48
CA THR A 49 -2.48 -10.91 -5.46
C THR A 49 -1.89 -11.55 -6.72
N ARG A 50 -0.62 -11.28 -7.00
CA ARG A 50 0.12 -11.96 -8.09
C ARG A 50 0.12 -13.50 -7.97
N GLY A 51 -0.02 -14.03 -6.75
CA GLY A 51 -0.04 -15.47 -6.46
C GLY A 51 -1.44 -16.05 -6.30
N GLY A 52 -2.48 -15.36 -6.78
CA GLY A 52 -3.87 -15.72 -6.55
C GLY A 52 -4.53 -14.93 -5.42
N THR A 53 -5.72 -15.35 -4.99
CA THR A 53 -6.47 -14.64 -3.94
C THR A 53 -5.92 -14.98 -2.56
N ARG A 54 -5.74 -13.98 -1.69
CA ARG A 54 -5.33 -14.15 -0.29
C ARG A 54 -6.29 -13.44 0.65
N ARG A 55 -6.46 -13.98 1.86
CA ARG A 55 -7.22 -13.30 2.91
C ARG A 55 -6.35 -12.24 3.58
N LEU A 56 -6.90 -11.05 3.72
CA LEU A 56 -6.30 -9.99 4.51
C LEU A 56 -6.32 -10.39 5.98
N ALA A 57 -5.15 -10.44 6.63
CA ALA A 57 -5.04 -10.90 8.00
C ALA A 57 -5.28 -9.77 9.00
N ALA A 58 -4.66 -8.61 8.74
CA ALA A 58 -4.84 -7.42 9.55
C ALA A 58 -4.64 -6.14 8.72
N ILE A 59 -5.12 -5.02 9.27
CA ILE A 59 -4.91 -3.68 8.72
C ILE A 59 -4.38 -2.80 9.84
N GLU A 60 -3.22 -2.18 9.62
CA GLU A 60 -2.71 -1.13 10.49
C GLU A 60 -3.01 0.22 9.86
N VAL A 61 -3.57 1.15 10.65
CA VAL A 61 -3.83 2.52 10.19
C VAL A 61 -2.96 3.48 10.99
N ALA A 62 -2.20 4.30 10.29
CA ALA A 62 -1.37 5.35 10.89
C ALA A 62 -1.82 6.73 10.39
N VAL A 63 -2.15 7.62 11.33
CA VAL A 63 -2.33 9.05 11.06
C VAL A 63 -0.98 9.73 11.27
N ILE A 64 -0.43 10.32 10.22
CA ILE A 64 0.89 10.94 10.21
C ILE A 64 0.72 12.44 9.97
N HIS A 65 1.21 13.26 10.90
CA HIS A 65 1.30 14.71 10.71
C HIS A 65 2.61 15.06 10.01
N ASN A 66 2.63 16.11 9.18
CA ASN A 66 3.77 16.47 8.32
C ASN A 66 4.29 15.25 7.54
N ALA A 67 3.36 14.51 6.93
CA ALA A 67 3.62 13.23 6.30
C ALA A 67 4.49 13.40 5.04
N ALA A 68 5.73 12.94 5.12
CA ALA A 68 6.63 12.82 3.97
C ALA A 68 6.28 11.56 3.18
N LEU A 69 5.69 11.74 1.99
CA LEU A 69 5.22 10.67 1.11
C LEU A 69 5.90 10.76 -0.26
N ILE A 70 5.74 9.69 -1.05
CA ILE A 70 6.05 9.71 -2.47
C ILE A 70 4.73 9.78 -3.24
N ARG A 71 4.60 10.80 -4.10
CA ARG A 71 3.57 10.86 -5.13
C ARG A 71 4.09 10.19 -6.38
N ILE A 72 3.27 9.31 -6.93
CA ILE A 72 3.48 8.68 -8.24
C ILE A 72 2.32 9.18 -9.11
N CYS A 73 2.62 10.07 -10.06
CA CYS A 73 1.61 10.64 -10.94
C CYS A 73 1.00 9.56 -11.85
N ALA A 74 -0.27 9.72 -12.20
CA ALA A 74 -0.97 8.82 -13.12
C ALA A 74 -0.17 8.50 -14.40
N SER A 75 -0.26 7.26 -14.88
CA SER A 75 0.37 6.75 -16.11
C SER A 75 1.90 6.85 -16.20
N THR A 76 2.60 7.07 -15.08
CA THR A 76 4.07 7.28 -15.05
C THR A 76 4.90 5.99 -15.18
N LEU A 77 4.34 4.86 -14.76
CA LEU A 77 4.95 3.54 -14.78
C LEU A 77 4.36 2.63 -15.88
N GLY A 78 3.76 3.26 -16.90
CA GLY A 78 3.09 2.61 -18.02
C GLY A 78 1.67 3.14 -18.22
N HIS A 79 1.04 2.76 -19.33
CA HIS A 79 -0.35 3.15 -19.60
C HIS A 79 -1.26 2.72 -18.44
N ASP A 80 -1.97 3.70 -17.86
CA ASP A 80 -2.89 3.50 -16.74
C ASP A 80 -2.22 2.98 -15.45
N LYS A 81 -0.91 3.24 -15.28
CA LYS A 81 -0.11 2.80 -14.13
C LYS A 81 0.66 3.94 -13.46
N PRO A 82 0.22 4.42 -12.29
CA PRO A 82 -1.07 4.16 -11.67
C PRO A 82 -2.23 4.77 -12.48
N ALA A 83 -3.47 4.35 -12.20
CA ALA A 83 -4.66 4.88 -12.88
C ALA A 83 -4.93 6.35 -12.52
N ASP A 84 -4.74 6.69 -11.25
CA ASP A 84 -4.75 8.05 -10.70
C ASP A 84 -3.44 8.31 -9.94
N ASP A 85 -3.23 9.55 -9.50
CA ASP A 85 -2.12 9.88 -8.60
C ASP A 85 -2.15 9.00 -7.33
N LEU A 86 -1.06 8.29 -7.08
CA LEU A 86 -0.93 7.40 -5.95
C LEU A 86 0.05 7.97 -4.92
N LEU A 87 -0.37 8.02 -3.66
CA LEU A 87 0.48 8.41 -2.53
C LEU A 87 0.84 7.18 -1.70
N VAL A 88 2.14 7.00 -1.47
CA VAL A 88 2.68 5.87 -0.71
C VAL A 88 3.77 6.32 0.26
N SER A 89 4.03 5.50 1.27
CA SER A 89 5.21 5.66 2.12
C SER A 89 6.50 5.59 1.27
N PRO A 90 7.59 6.32 1.64
CA PRO A 90 8.84 6.32 0.88
C PRO A 90 9.47 4.94 0.65
N ASP A 91 9.32 4.04 1.62
CA ASP A 91 9.89 2.69 1.58
C ASP A 91 8.91 1.63 1.06
N GLN A 92 7.69 2.01 0.63
CA GLN A 92 6.75 1.08 -0.02
C GLN A 92 7.42 0.42 -1.23
N PRO A 93 7.60 -0.91 -1.24
CA PRO A 93 8.18 -1.59 -2.38
C PRO A 93 7.14 -1.77 -3.48
N ILE A 94 7.54 -1.39 -4.68
CA ILE A 94 6.75 -1.44 -5.92
C ILE A 94 7.43 -2.41 -6.87
N TRP A 95 6.66 -3.35 -7.40
CA TRP A 95 7.13 -4.27 -8.43
C TRP A 95 7.12 -3.57 -9.78
N ILE A 96 8.29 -3.37 -10.37
CA ILE A 96 8.50 -2.70 -11.65
C ILE A 96 8.92 -3.71 -12.72
N ARG A 97 8.44 -3.52 -13.94
CA ARG A 97 8.70 -4.38 -15.12
C ARG A 97 9.04 -3.55 -16.37
N ASP A 98 9.59 -2.36 -16.19
CA ASP A 98 9.94 -1.44 -17.27
C ASP A 98 11.46 -1.25 -17.38
N TRP A 99 11.87 -0.34 -18.26
CA TRP A 99 13.29 -0.03 -18.49
C TRP A 99 14.04 0.39 -17.21
N ARG A 100 13.36 0.94 -16.19
CA ARG A 100 13.97 1.34 -14.92
C ARG A 100 14.45 0.12 -14.12
N ALA A 101 13.74 -1.01 -14.19
CA ALA A 101 14.21 -2.25 -13.54
C ALA A 101 15.57 -2.66 -14.12
N LYS A 102 15.72 -2.58 -15.45
CA LYS A 102 16.97 -2.89 -16.13
C LYS A 102 18.06 -1.88 -15.79
N ALA A 103 17.75 -0.60 -15.84
CA ALA A 103 18.70 0.49 -15.58
C ALA A 103 19.21 0.49 -14.12
N LEU A 104 18.33 0.21 -13.15
CA LEU A 104 18.66 0.28 -11.72
C LEU A 104 19.21 -1.04 -11.15
N PHE A 105 18.85 -2.19 -11.72
CA PHE A 105 19.16 -3.52 -11.14
C PHE A 105 19.66 -4.56 -12.15
N GLY A 106 19.78 -4.23 -13.44
CA GLY A 106 20.23 -5.17 -14.48
C GLY A 106 19.24 -6.30 -14.80
N SER A 107 18.05 -6.28 -14.21
CA SER A 107 16.99 -7.30 -14.36
C SER A 107 15.78 -6.74 -15.07
N ASP A 108 15.02 -7.58 -15.76
CA ASP A 108 13.79 -7.16 -16.47
C ASP A 108 12.65 -6.85 -15.50
N THR A 109 12.78 -7.29 -14.25
CA THR A 109 11.84 -6.96 -13.15
C THR A 109 12.60 -6.71 -11.85
N ALA A 110 12.07 -5.83 -11.01
CA ALA A 110 12.66 -5.52 -9.72
C ALA A 110 11.61 -5.06 -8.70
N MET A 111 11.86 -5.34 -7.42
CA MET A 111 11.13 -4.75 -6.30
C MET A 111 11.90 -3.52 -5.81
N ILE A 112 11.28 -2.34 -5.88
CA ILE A 112 11.96 -1.06 -5.67
C ILE A 112 11.16 -0.21 -4.69
N ALA A 113 11.82 0.31 -3.66
CA ALA A 113 11.22 1.31 -2.77
C ALA A 113 10.79 2.55 -3.57
N ALA A 114 9.58 3.07 -3.31
CA ALA A 114 9.00 4.21 -4.03
C ALA A 114 9.96 5.41 -4.12
N LYS A 115 10.68 5.73 -3.05
CA LYS A 115 11.66 6.84 -3.02
C LYS A 115 12.81 6.69 -4.02
N ARG A 116 13.18 5.46 -4.38
CA ARG A 116 14.23 5.18 -5.37
C ARG A 116 13.76 5.32 -6.81
N LEU A 117 12.45 5.42 -7.02
CA LEU A 117 11.85 5.70 -8.33
C LEU A 117 11.69 7.20 -8.58
N ALA A 118 11.94 8.05 -7.57
CA ALA A 118 11.74 9.47 -7.66
C ALA A 118 12.66 10.11 -8.73
N ASP A 119 12.04 10.75 -9.70
CA ASP A 119 12.69 11.54 -10.75
C ASP A 119 12.56 13.06 -10.52
N GLY A 120 11.82 13.46 -9.48
CA GLY A 120 11.59 14.85 -9.11
C GLY A 120 10.50 15.55 -9.92
N GLN A 121 9.89 14.87 -10.90
CA GLN A 121 8.84 15.44 -11.76
C GLN A 121 7.56 14.62 -11.70
N TYR A 122 7.60 13.36 -12.14
CA TYR A 122 6.44 12.47 -12.18
C TYR A 122 6.37 11.52 -10.99
N ILE A 123 7.53 11.21 -10.41
CA ILE A 123 7.63 10.55 -9.11
C ILE A 123 8.44 11.46 -8.22
N HIS A 124 7.82 11.98 -7.16
CA HIS A 124 8.47 12.98 -6.32
C HIS A 124 7.98 12.94 -4.88
N GLY A 125 8.82 13.45 -3.98
CA GLY A 125 8.47 13.61 -2.58
C GLY A 125 7.44 14.73 -2.38
N VAL A 126 6.48 14.51 -1.50
CA VAL A 126 5.52 15.52 -1.05
C VAL A 126 5.44 15.51 0.47
N CYS A 127 5.14 16.66 1.07
CA CYS A 127 4.85 16.77 2.48
C CYS A 127 3.40 17.23 2.65
N LEU A 128 2.56 16.42 3.28
CA LEU A 128 1.17 16.76 3.57
C LEU A 128 1.03 17.13 5.06
N PRO A 129 0.18 18.11 5.42
CA PRO A 129 -0.06 18.46 6.82
C PRO A 129 -0.50 17.24 7.65
N GLU A 130 -1.32 16.38 7.06
CA GLU A 130 -1.75 15.11 7.62
C GLU A 130 -1.98 14.10 6.49
N ALA A 131 -1.68 12.83 6.74
CA ALA A 131 -2.08 11.72 5.87
C ALA A 131 -2.44 10.48 6.69
N ARG A 132 -3.38 9.68 6.18
CA ARG A 132 -3.70 8.36 6.72
C ARG A 132 -3.11 7.30 5.80
N LEU A 133 -2.21 6.48 6.36
CA LEU A 133 -1.61 5.36 5.66
C LEU A 133 -2.16 4.06 6.20
N TYR A 134 -2.50 3.17 5.28
CA TYR A 134 -2.99 1.82 5.55
C TYR A 134 -1.89 0.83 5.22
N ARG A 135 -1.58 -0.07 6.16
CA ARG A 135 -0.67 -1.21 5.94
C ARG A 135 -1.49 -2.48 5.98
N LEU A 136 -1.50 -3.17 4.85
CA LEU A 136 -2.20 -4.44 4.70
C LEU A 136 -1.25 -5.58 5.07
N ARG A 137 -1.65 -6.41 6.03
CA ARG A 137 -0.88 -7.56 6.53
C ARG A 137 -1.53 -8.86 6.09
N PHE A 138 -0.71 -9.81 5.69
CA PHE A 138 -1.15 -11.13 5.23
C PHE A 138 -0.47 -12.23 6.04
N GLU A 139 -0.94 -13.47 5.98
CA GLU A 139 -0.27 -14.60 6.65
C GLU A 139 1.18 -14.80 6.16
N GLN A 140 1.44 -14.49 4.89
CA GLN A 140 2.76 -14.54 4.26
C GLN A 140 2.95 -13.29 3.40
N PRO A 141 4.20 -12.84 3.17
CA PRO A 141 4.44 -11.72 2.27
C PRO A 141 3.87 -11.99 0.88
N CYS A 142 3.24 -10.99 0.28
CA CYS A 142 2.65 -11.10 -1.04
C CYS A 142 2.68 -9.78 -1.82
N VAL A 143 2.34 -9.83 -3.10
CA VAL A 143 2.25 -8.64 -3.96
C VAL A 143 0.81 -8.45 -4.38
N ILE A 144 0.18 -7.36 -3.94
CA ILE A 144 -1.21 -7.02 -4.24
C ILE A 144 -1.30 -6.10 -5.45
N TYR A 145 -2.50 -5.96 -6.01
CA TYR A 145 -2.81 -4.92 -6.98
C TYR A 145 -3.49 -3.74 -6.29
N ALA A 146 -2.86 -2.56 -6.32
CA ALA A 146 -3.34 -1.34 -5.69
C ALA A 146 -2.98 -0.10 -6.52
N GLY A 147 -3.95 0.77 -6.81
CA GLY A 147 -3.79 1.90 -7.73
C GLY A 147 -3.37 1.47 -9.14
N ASN A 148 -3.75 0.26 -9.55
CA ASN A 148 -3.27 -0.43 -10.76
C ASN A 148 -1.74 -0.71 -10.79
N LEU A 149 -1.07 -0.60 -9.64
CA LEU A 149 0.32 -1.00 -9.43
C LEU A 149 0.40 -2.30 -8.63
N GLU A 150 1.57 -2.92 -8.66
CA GLU A 150 1.88 -4.13 -7.91
C GLU A 150 2.72 -3.75 -6.68
N LEU A 151 2.13 -3.86 -5.49
CA LEU A 151 2.74 -3.39 -4.24
C LEU A 151 3.04 -4.55 -3.29
N ALA A 152 4.23 -4.55 -2.70
CA ALA A 152 4.59 -5.55 -1.70
C ALA A 152 3.88 -5.30 -0.36
N CYS A 153 3.28 -6.35 0.18
CA CYS A 153 2.71 -6.39 1.52
C CYS A 153 3.47 -7.41 2.35
N GLU A 154 3.64 -7.11 3.62
CA GLU A 154 4.41 -7.93 4.55
C GLU A 154 3.52 -8.95 5.25
N ALA A 155 4.15 -9.95 5.85
CA ALA A 155 3.45 -10.84 6.75
C ALA A 155 2.98 -10.10 8.00
N GLU A 156 1.87 -10.57 8.59
CA GLU A 156 1.49 -10.23 9.95
C GLU A 156 2.56 -10.78 10.90
N VAL A 157 3.08 -9.91 11.76
CA VAL A 157 3.98 -10.33 12.82
C VAL A 157 3.11 -10.80 13.97
N ALA A 158 2.91 -12.11 14.08
CA ALA A 158 2.27 -12.69 15.26
C ALA A 158 3.14 -12.35 16.48
N PHE A 159 2.58 -11.57 17.42
CA PHE A 159 3.18 -11.48 18.75
C PHE A 159 2.93 -12.81 19.46
N THR A 160 3.92 -13.69 19.44
CA THR A 160 3.95 -14.83 20.37
C THR A 160 4.08 -14.26 21.78
N ALA A 161 3.04 -14.44 22.59
CA ALA A 161 3.03 -14.12 24.01
C ALA A 161 3.92 -15.08 24.82
#